data_AF-A0A7W6ETL6-F1
#
_entry.id   AF-A0A7W6ETL6-F1
#
_cell.length_a   1.000
_cell.length_b   1.000
_cell.length_c   1.000
_cell.angle_alpha   90.00
_cell.angle_beta   90.00
_cell.angle_gamma   90.00
#
_symmetry.space_group_name_H-M   'P 1'
#
loop_
_entity.id
_entity.type
_entity.pdbx_description
1 polymer ?
#
loop_
_entity_poly.entity_id
_entity_poly.type
_entity_poly.pdbx_seq_one_letter_code
_entity_poly.pdbx_strand_id
1 'polypeptide(L)'
;MIGKVASIGTSFLGTLEYCYYTTRPNRSLDRSQVRGELVYFQHVPVSTVNDSRQEQGAKEIFLNLEKMAERMQRTAGMNRRIEKPVWHQAFSFPVGEKVDTETMAEICQLFAQRFGMENNQLVAFRHADKDHDHFHIIANRISLDGKNTAKTRFNFLEMGRFCREMEQHYELTPTTQMKRVTWKEQQSADTKDVTETINSKRLKVRFG
;
A
#
# COMPACT_ATOMS: atom_id res chain seq x y z
N MET A 1 -4.47 -2.47 14.87
CA MET A 1 -3.92 -1.92 13.61
C MET A 1 -2.54 -1.24 13.79
N ILE A 2 -1.56 -1.59 12.95
CA ILE A 2 -0.23 -0.95 12.90
C ILE A 2 -0.07 -0.22 11.55
N GLY A 3 0.26 1.07 11.58
CA GLY A 3 0.50 1.88 10.39
C GLY A 3 1.98 2.12 10.11
N LYS A 4 2.50 1.63 8.99
CA LYS A 4 3.89 1.84 8.58
C LYS A 4 3.97 2.60 7.25
N VAL A 5 4.74 3.69 7.23
CA VAL A 5 5.14 4.33 5.96
C VAL A 5 6.03 3.33 5.21
N ALA A 6 5.50 2.75 4.14
CA ALA A 6 6.18 1.73 3.36
C ALA A 6 7.28 2.37 2.49
N SER A 7 6.98 3.48 1.83
CA SER A 7 7.98 4.28 1.11
C SER A 7 7.53 5.71 0.83
N ILE A 8 8.51 6.59 0.59
CA ILE A 8 8.31 7.88 -0.09
C ILE A 8 9.15 7.81 -1.37
N GLY A 9 8.48 7.86 -2.52
CA GLY A 9 9.05 7.42 -3.80
C GLY A 9 8.79 8.38 -4.96
N THR A 10 9.27 7.97 -6.13
CA THR A 10 9.22 8.75 -7.38
C THR A 10 8.28 8.16 -8.42
N SER A 11 7.92 6.87 -8.33
CA SER A 11 7.19 6.15 -9.38
C SER A 11 5.81 5.71 -8.93
N PHE A 12 4.76 6.41 -9.40
CA PHE A 12 3.38 5.97 -9.17
C PHE A 12 3.11 4.61 -9.79
N LEU A 13 3.56 4.37 -11.03
CA LEU A 13 3.33 3.10 -11.72
C LEU A 13 3.96 1.94 -10.96
N GLY A 14 5.22 2.06 -10.54
CA GLY A 14 5.90 1.00 -9.80
C GLY A 14 5.23 0.69 -8.46
N THR A 15 4.76 1.71 -7.73
CA THR A 15 4.03 1.49 -6.47
C THR A 15 2.64 0.88 -6.70
N LEU A 16 1.90 1.35 -7.72
CA LEU A 16 0.61 0.77 -8.08
C LEU A 16 0.74 -0.69 -8.51
N GLU A 17 1.71 -1.02 -9.37
CA GLU A 17 1.97 -2.39 -9.81
C GLU A 17 2.38 -3.30 -8.64
N TYR A 18 3.24 -2.81 -7.74
CA TYR A 18 3.63 -3.55 -6.54
C TYR A 18 2.42 -3.86 -5.63
N CYS A 19 1.48 -2.93 -5.52
CA CYS A 19 0.27 -3.11 -4.72
C CYS A 19 -0.83 -3.90 -5.43
N TYR A 20 -0.81 -4.00 -6.76
CA TYR A 20 -1.88 -4.68 -7.50
C TYR A 20 -1.51 -6.10 -7.93
N TYR A 21 -0.27 -6.31 -8.38
CA TYR A 21 0.20 -7.60 -8.91
C TYR A 21 1.05 -8.37 -7.91
N THR A 22 1.03 -9.71 -8.03
CA THR A 22 1.89 -10.59 -7.26
C THR A 22 3.37 -10.29 -7.52
N THR A 23 4.21 -10.39 -6.48
CA THR A 23 5.66 -10.27 -6.60
C THR A 23 6.29 -11.65 -6.47
N ARG A 24 7.11 -12.03 -7.44
CA ARG A 24 7.85 -13.30 -7.45
C ARG A 24 8.99 -13.28 -6.41
N PRO A 25 9.54 -14.44 -6.01
CA PRO A 25 10.65 -14.51 -5.04
C PRO A 25 11.89 -13.70 -5.43
N ASN A 26 12.16 -13.57 -6.74
CA ASN A 26 13.25 -12.75 -7.29
C ASN A 26 12.90 -11.24 -7.36
N ARG A 27 11.78 -10.82 -6.75
CA ARG A 27 11.24 -9.46 -6.73
C ARG A 27 10.72 -8.93 -8.06
N SER A 28 10.63 -9.74 -9.11
CA SER A 28 9.97 -9.32 -10.35
C SER A 28 8.44 -9.40 -10.20
N LEU A 29 7.73 -8.54 -10.91
CA LEU A 29 6.26 -8.55 -10.94
C LEU A 29 5.74 -9.73 -11.75
N ASP A 30 4.67 -10.35 -11.26
CA ASP A 30 3.87 -11.32 -11.99
C ASP A 30 2.54 -10.69 -12.43
N ARG A 31 2.53 -10.11 -13.63
CA ARG A 31 1.39 -9.34 -14.14
C ARG A 31 0.19 -10.21 -14.56
N SER A 32 0.30 -11.53 -14.48
CA SER A 32 -0.84 -12.45 -14.69
C SER A 32 -1.60 -12.75 -13.41
N GLN A 33 -1.10 -12.32 -12.23
CA GLN A 33 -1.74 -12.60 -10.95
C GLN A 33 -2.01 -11.31 -10.19
N VAL A 34 -3.28 -11.03 -9.93
CA VAL A 34 -3.71 -9.90 -9.09
C VAL A 34 -3.70 -10.34 -7.63
N ARG A 35 -3.02 -9.58 -6.78
CA ARG A 35 -3.01 -9.72 -5.31
C ARG A 35 -3.80 -8.64 -4.60
N GLY A 36 -4.03 -7.51 -5.28
CA GLY A 36 -4.58 -6.29 -4.71
C GLY A 36 -6.05 -6.12 -5.07
N GLU A 37 -6.91 -6.17 -4.07
CA GLU A 37 -8.30 -5.77 -4.19
C GLU A 37 -8.41 -4.25 -4.01
N LEU A 38 -9.01 -3.54 -4.96
CA LEU A 38 -9.23 -2.08 -4.83
C LEU A 38 -10.30 -1.82 -3.78
N VAL A 39 -9.94 -1.12 -2.70
CA VAL A 39 -10.86 -0.83 -1.58
C VAL A 39 -11.25 0.64 -1.49
N TYR A 40 -10.43 1.54 -2.01
CA TYR A 40 -10.74 2.97 -1.98
C TYR A 40 -10.01 3.72 -3.11
N PHE A 41 -10.64 4.76 -3.63
CA PHE A 41 -9.99 5.72 -4.52
C PHE A 41 -10.66 7.10 -4.43
N GLN A 42 -9.87 8.16 -4.57
CA GLN A 42 -10.35 9.52 -4.70
C GLN A 42 -9.49 10.27 -5.72
N HIS A 43 -10.13 11.12 -6.53
CA HIS A 43 -9.49 12.01 -7.50
C HIS A 43 -8.56 11.29 -8.51
N VAL A 44 -8.66 9.96 -8.61
CA VAL A 44 -7.93 9.14 -9.59
C VAL A 44 -8.94 8.57 -10.57
N PRO A 45 -8.74 8.74 -11.89
CA PRO A 45 -9.62 8.16 -12.89
C PRO A 45 -9.36 6.66 -12.99
N VAL A 46 -10.06 5.90 -12.15
CA VAL A 46 -10.05 4.43 -12.20
C VAL A 46 -10.77 3.99 -13.47
N SER A 47 -10.10 3.17 -14.25
CA SER A 47 -10.65 2.56 -15.45
C SER A 47 -10.04 1.20 -15.64
N THR A 48 -10.69 0.36 -16.46
CA THR A 48 -10.26 -1.00 -16.69
C THR A 48 -9.76 -1.20 -18.12
N VAL A 49 -8.97 -2.25 -18.32
CA VAL A 49 -8.52 -2.74 -19.61
C VAL A 49 -8.86 -4.22 -19.72
N ASN A 50 -9.27 -4.64 -20.92
CA ASN A 50 -9.41 -6.06 -21.24
C ASN A 50 -8.02 -6.61 -21.53
N ASP A 51 -7.62 -7.68 -20.85
CA ASP A 51 -6.40 -8.38 -21.23
C ASP A 51 -6.71 -9.36 -22.37
N SER A 52 -6.24 -9.03 -23.57
CA SER A 52 -6.36 -9.90 -24.74
C SER A 52 -5.29 -11.01 -24.78
N ARG A 53 -4.41 -11.12 -23.78
CA ARG A 53 -3.30 -12.09 -23.77
C ARG A 53 -3.71 -13.53 -23.40
N GLN A 54 -4.96 -13.79 -23.01
CA GLN A 54 -5.45 -15.15 -22.83
C GLN A 54 -6.25 -15.62 -24.05
N GLU A 55 -5.66 -16.52 -24.84
CA GLU A 55 -6.27 -17.12 -26.03
C GLU A 55 -7.39 -18.14 -25.72
N GLN A 56 -7.62 -18.48 -24.45
CA GLN A 56 -8.64 -19.48 -24.08
C GLN A 56 -9.40 -19.08 -22.80
N GLY A 57 -10.54 -18.40 -22.97
CA GLY A 57 -11.71 -18.70 -22.13
C GLY A 57 -11.94 -17.88 -20.86
N ALA A 58 -11.61 -16.59 -20.79
CA ALA A 58 -12.36 -15.55 -20.05
C ALA A 58 -11.71 -14.19 -20.31
N LYS A 59 -12.50 -13.14 -20.59
CA LYS A 59 -11.98 -11.76 -20.59
C LYS A 59 -11.81 -11.32 -19.14
N GLU A 60 -10.61 -11.45 -18.59
CA GLU A 60 -10.30 -10.82 -17.31
C GLU A 60 -10.16 -9.30 -17.50
N ILE A 61 -10.88 -8.56 -16.65
CA ILE A 61 -10.93 -7.10 -16.65
C ILE A 61 -9.96 -6.62 -15.56
N PHE A 62 -8.87 -5.97 -15.96
CA PHE A 62 -7.84 -5.47 -15.05
C PHE A 62 -7.92 -3.95 -14.89
N LEU A 63 -7.35 -3.42 -13.82
CA LEU A 63 -7.18 -1.97 -13.68
C LEU A 63 -6.16 -1.43 -14.67
N ASN A 64 -6.46 -0.28 -15.27
CA ASN A 64 -5.53 0.46 -16.13
C ASN A 64 -4.54 1.27 -15.28
N LEU A 65 -3.57 0.57 -14.68
CA LEU A 65 -2.59 1.19 -13.79
C LEU A 65 -1.72 2.23 -14.48
N GLU A 66 -1.43 2.05 -15.77
CA GLU A 66 -0.65 3.01 -16.57
C GLU A 66 -1.38 4.34 -16.67
N LYS A 67 -2.67 4.33 -17.01
CA LYS A 67 -3.50 5.54 -17.09
C LYS A 67 -3.69 6.20 -15.72
N MET A 68 -3.85 5.40 -14.66
CA MET A 68 -3.92 5.91 -13.30
C MET A 68 -2.60 6.61 -12.91
N ALA A 69 -1.46 5.93 -13.11
CA ALA A 69 -0.13 6.45 -12.82
C ALA A 69 0.20 7.71 -13.63
N GLU A 70 -0.13 7.72 -14.92
CA GLU A 70 0.06 8.87 -15.79
C GLU A 70 -0.68 10.09 -15.24
N ARG A 71 -1.94 9.92 -14.83
CA ARG A 71 -2.76 11.00 -14.27
C ARG A 71 -2.19 11.50 -12.95
N MET A 72 -1.73 10.59 -12.08
CA MET A 72 -1.05 10.95 -10.83
C MET A 72 0.26 11.71 -11.10
N GLN A 73 1.03 11.27 -12.09
CA GLN A 73 2.30 11.89 -12.47
C GLN A 73 2.11 13.29 -13.06
N ARG A 74 1.04 13.51 -13.86
CA ARG A 74 0.69 14.84 -14.39
C ARG A 74 0.40 15.83 -13.26
N THR A 75 -0.41 15.44 -12.28
CA THR A 75 -0.70 16.28 -11.09
C THR A 75 0.58 16.56 -10.29
N ALA A 76 1.43 15.55 -10.07
CA ALA A 76 2.71 15.76 -9.39
C ALA A 76 3.61 16.75 -10.14
N GLY A 77 3.58 16.73 -11.48
CA GLY A 77 4.33 17.64 -12.35
C GLY A 77 3.97 19.13 -12.20
N MET A 78 2.82 19.46 -11.58
CA MET A 78 2.47 20.84 -11.25
C MET A 78 3.40 21.45 -10.19
N ASN A 79 4.09 20.62 -9.41
CA ASN A 79 5.04 21.08 -8.39
C ASN A 79 6.38 20.36 -8.48
N ARG A 80 7.25 20.87 -9.37
CA ARG A 80 8.59 20.31 -9.60
C ARG A 80 9.55 20.43 -8.42
N ARG A 81 9.20 21.14 -7.35
CA ARG A 81 10.02 21.23 -6.12
C ARG A 81 9.97 19.95 -5.29
N ILE A 82 8.96 19.10 -5.50
CA ILE A 82 8.81 17.84 -4.78
C ILE A 82 9.30 16.70 -5.66
N GLU A 83 10.54 16.28 -5.44
CA GLU A 83 11.18 15.20 -6.20
C GLU A 83 10.56 13.82 -5.97
N LYS A 84 9.98 13.60 -4.78
CA LYS A 84 9.36 12.33 -4.36
C LYS A 84 7.87 12.52 -4.06
N PRO A 85 7.00 12.61 -5.09
CA PRO A 85 5.59 12.93 -4.91
C PRO A 85 4.76 11.76 -4.37
N VAL A 86 5.28 10.53 -4.41
CA VAL A 86 4.53 9.34 -3.99
C VAL A 86 4.63 9.16 -2.48
N TRP A 87 3.48 9.03 -1.80
CA TRP A 87 3.37 8.53 -0.44
C TRP A 87 2.77 7.12 -0.46
N HIS A 88 3.51 6.14 0.04
CA HIS A 88 3.05 4.75 0.16
C HIS A 88 2.95 4.37 1.64
N GLN A 89 1.73 4.10 2.10
CA GLN A 89 1.40 3.79 3.49
C GLN A 89 0.81 2.38 3.55
N ALA A 90 1.25 1.56 4.49
CA ALA A 90 0.66 0.26 4.79
C ALA A 90 0.00 0.27 6.16
N PHE A 91 -1.15 -0.39 6.29
CA PHE A 91 -1.81 -0.66 7.56
C PHE A 91 -2.05 -2.16 7.68
N SER A 92 -1.60 -2.75 8.79
CA SER A 92 -1.75 -4.17 9.09
C SER A 92 -2.67 -4.37 10.29
N PHE A 93 -3.55 -5.35 10.21
CA PHE A 93 -4.38 -5.80 11.33
C PHE A 93 -3.71 -6.99 12.04
N PRO A 94 -4.09 -7.33 13.29
CA PRO A 94 -3.64 -8.55 13.95
C PRO A 94 -4.08 -9.80 13.19
N VAL A 95 -3.33 -10.89 13.38
CA VAL A 95 -3.68 -12.20 12.82
C VAL A 95 -5.08 -12.61 13.30
N GLY A 96 -5.93 -13.02 12.36
CA GLY A 96 -7.30 -13.42 12.64
C GLY A 96 -8.32 -12.28 12.74
N GLU A 97 -7.89 -11.01 12.81
CA GLU A 97 -8.80 -9.87 12.72
C GLU A 97 -9.29 -9.69 11.28
N LYS A 98 -10.60 -9.71 11.09
CA LYS A 98 -11.25 -9.50 9.79
C LYS A 98 -11.94 -8.16 9.80
N VAL A 99 -11.49 -7.29 8.89
CA VAL A 99 -12.04 -5.95 8.70
C VAL A 99 -12.68 -5.93 7.32
N ASP A 100 -13.89 -5.41 7.23
CA ASP A 100 -14.60 -5.27 5.95
C ASP A 100 -14.01 -4.13 5.10
N THR A 101 -14.36 -4.14 3.82
CA THR A 101 -13.82 -3.20 2.83
C THR A 101 -14.31 -1.78 3.09
N GLU A 102 -15.53 -1.63 3.60
CA GLU A 102 -16.14 -0.37 3.99
C GLU A 102 -15.33 0.33 5.08
N THR A 103 -15.00 -0.38 6.16
CA THR A 103 -14.15 0.11 7.26
C THR A 103 -12.77 0.49 6.74
N MET A 104 -12.16 -0.32 5.87
CA MET A 104 -10.87 0.05 5.25
C MET A 104 -10.98 1.33 4.41
N ALA A 105 -12.07 1.51 3.68
CA ALA A 105 -12.32 2.70 2.87
C ALA A 105 -12.50 3.95 3.74
N GLU A 106 -13.23 3.86 4.84
CA GLU A 106 -13.39 4.96 5.78
C GLU A 106 -12.07 5.32 6.48
N ILE A 107 -11.25 4.33 6.87
CA ILE A 107 -9.90 4.56 7.38
C ILE A 107 -9.05 5.30 6.33
N CYS A 108 -9.19 5.00 5.03
CA CYS A 108 -8.50 5.73 3.96
C CYS A 108 -8.94 7.19 3.87
N GLN A 109 -10.24 7.47 4.02
CA GLN A 109 -10.79 8.82 4.01
C GLN A 109 -10.31 9.63 5.23
N LEU A 110 -10.37 9.04 6.43
CA LEU A 110 -9.88 9.65 7.67
C LEU A 110 -8.37 9.87 7.64
N PHE A 111 -7.62 8.96 7.04
CA PHE A 111 -6.19 9.14 6.76
C PHE A 111 -5.96 10.35 5.84
N ALA A 112 -6.71 10.47 4.76
CA ALA A 112 -6.59 11.62 3.85
C ALA A 112 -6.83 12.94 4.61
N GLN A 113 -7.84 13.00 5.47
CA GLN A 113 -8.11 14.18 6.31
C GLN A 113 -6.98 14.49 7.29
N ARG A 114 -6.60 13.50 8.10
CA ARG A 114 -5.59 13.67 9.15
C ARG A 114 -4.26 14.16 8.59
N PHE A 115 -3.82 13.57 7.47
CA PHE A 115 -2.51 13.82 6.87
C PHE A 115 -2.51 14.88 5.75
N GLY A 116 -3.63 15.60 5.55
CA GLY A 116 -3.71 16.75 4.64
C GLY A 116 -3.78 16.38 3.15
N MET A 117 -4.36 15.22 2.84
CA MET A 117 -4.46 14.64 1.49
C MET A 117 -5.91 14.52 0.99
N GLU A 118 -6.85 15.29 1.56
CA GLU A 118 -8.28 15.31 1.16
C GLU A 118 -8.50 15.72 -0.29
N ASN A 119 -7.75 16.71 -0.76
CA ASN A 119 -7.79 17.19 -2.16
C ASN A 119 -6.65 16.58 -3.00
N ASN A 120 -6.17 15.39 -2.62
CA ASN A 120 -5.07 14.71 -3.29
C ASN A 120 -5.55 13.42 -3.92
N GLN A 121 -4.84 12.99 -4.96
CA GLN A 121 -5.08 11.70 -5.58
C GLN A 121 -4.64 10.59 -4.65
N LEU A 122 -5.52 9.62 -4.39
CA LEU A 122 -5.26 8.52 -3.48
C LEU A 122 -5.99 7.26 -3.95
N VAL A 123 -5.31 6.12 -3.90
CA VAL A 123 -5.84 4.78 -4.20
C VAL A 123 -5.39 3.83 -3.09
N ALA A 124 -6.25 2.88 -2.71
CA ALA A 124 -5.91 1.86 -1.73
C ALA A 124 -6.22 0.44 -2.20
N PHE A 125 -5.32 -0.48 -1.88
CA PHE A 125 -5.45 -1.91 -2.19
C PHE A 125 -5.35 -2.76 -0.92
N ARG A 126 -6.30 -3.66 -0.72
CA ARG A 126 -6.24 -4.72 0.30
C ARG A 126 -5.43 -5.91 -0.21
N HIS A 127 -4.64 -6.49 0.67
CA HIS A 127 -3.89 -7.72 0.50
C HIS A 127 -4.33 -8.73 1.56
N ALA A 128 -4.61 -9.95 1.12
CA ALA A 128 -4.92 -11.11 1.96
C ALA A 128 -3.91 -12.26 1.75
N ASP A 129 -2.70 -11.93 1.28
CA ASP A 129 -1.64 -12.87 0.89
C ASP A 129 -0.69 -13.23 2.05
N LYS A 130 -1.02 -12.80 3.28
CA LYS A 130 -0.29 -13.10 4.52
C LYS A 130 -1.26 -13.58 5.60
N ASP A 131 -0.72 -14.07 6.71
CA ASP A 131 -1.50 -14.50 7.89
C ASP A 131 -2.34 -13.38 8.54
N HIS A 132 -2.10 -12.13 8.12
CA HIS A 132 -2.88 -10.98 8.52
C HIS A 132 -3.31 -10.16 7.31
N ASP A 133 -4.53 -9.66 7.38
CA ASP A 133 -5.05 -8.68 6.44
C ASP A 133 -4.28 -7.37 6.58
N HIS A 134 -3.96 -6.76 5.44
CA HIS A 134 -3.36 -5.44 5.40
C HIS A 134 -3.78 -4.71 4.13
N PHE A 135 -3.72 -3.39 4.15
CA PHE A 135 -3.98 -2.58 2.97
C PHE A 135 -2.91 -1.52 2.78
N HIS A 136 -2.74 -1.11 1.53
CA HIS A 136 -1.76 -0.12 1.11
C HIS A 136 -2.48 1.07 0.51
N ILE A 137 -2.16 2.27 1.00
CA ILE A 137 -2.55 3.54 0.41
C ILE A 137 -1.39 4.07 -0.44
N ILE A 138 -1.69 4.44 -1.68
CA ILE A 138 -0.81 5.18 -2.58
C ILE A 138 -1.43 6.56 -2.78
N ALA A 139 -0.80 7.59 -2.24
CA ALA A 139 -1.25 8.96 -2.35
C ALA A 139 -0.24 9.84 -3.09
N ASN A 140 -0.75 10.82 -3.83
CA ASN A 140 0.05 11.92 -4.36
C ASN A 140 0.19 12.98 -3.28
N ARG A 141 1.42 13.37 -2.94
CA ARG A 141 1.68 14.45 -1.99
C ARG A 141 1.29 15.84 -2.53
N ILE A 142 1.11 15.94 -3.85
CA ILE A 142 0.66 17.13 -4.54
C ILE A 142 -0.85 17.08 -4.71
N SER A 143 -1.55 18.11 -4.22
CA SER A 143 -2.99 18.27 -4.37
C SER A 143 -3.37 18.59 -5.83
N LEU A 144 -4.67 18.53 -6.12
CA LEU A 144 -5.20 18.96 -7.42
C LEU A 144 -4.93 20.45 -7.73
N ASP A 145 -4.56 21.25 -6.73
CA ASP A 145 -4.16 22.65 -6.88
C ASP A 145 -2.63 22.84 -7.06
N GLY A 146 -1.87 21.75 -7.19
CA GLY A 146 -0.42 21.79 -7.33
C GLY A 146 0.36 22.11 -6.04
N LYS A 147 -0.27 22.04 -4.87
CA LYS A 147 0.39 22.31 -3.58
C LYS A 147 0.84 21.01 -2.91
N ASN A 148 2.01 21.03 -2.26
CA ASN A 148 2.39 19.93 -1.37
C ASN A 148 1.64 20.07 -0.05
N THR A 149 0.59 19.27 0.13
CA THR A 149 -0.31 19.33 1.29
C THR A 149 -0.05 18.19 2.28
N ALA A 150 0.71 17.17 1.89
CA ALA A 150 1.04 16.03 2.74
C ALA A 150 1.83 16.45 3.99
N LYS A 151 1.28 16.16 5.16
CA LYS A 151 1.90 16.42 6.46
C LYS A 151 2.99 15.36 6.75
N THR A 152 4.22 15.64 6.33
CA THR A 152 5.36 14.70 6.48
C THR A 152 6.10 14.82 7.82
N ARG A 153 5.93 15.92 8.56
CA ARG A 153 6.63 16.15 9.84
C ARG A 153 5.97 15.35 10.97
N PHE A 154 6.78 14.66 11.78
CA PHE A 154 6.33 13.83 12.92
C PHE A 154 5.33 12.71 12.57
N ASN A 155 5.35 12.24 11.32
CA ASN A 155 4.40 11.26 10.81
C ASN A 155 4.34 9.96 11.65
N PHE A 156 5.42 9.53 12.28
CA PHE A 156 5.42 8.29 13.07
C PHE A 156 4.55 8.39 14.33
N LEU A 157 4.71 9.45 15.12
CA LEU A 157 3.89 9.65 16.33
C LEU A 157 2.44 9.89 15.96
N GLU A 158 2.21 10.69 14.92
CA GLU A 158 0.87 10.97 14.43
C GLU A 158 0.19 9.73 13.85
N MET A 159 0.93 8.89 13.13
CA MET A 159 0.45 7.60 12.63
C MET A 159 0.10 6.66 13.77
N GLY A 160 0.91 6.63 14.82
CA GLY A 160 0.62 5.85 16.02
C GLY A 160 -0.71 6.29 16.66
N ARG A 161 -0.89 7.61 16.84
CA ARG A 161 -2.14 8.20 17.34
C ARG A 161 -3.33 7.88 16.45
N PHE A 162 -3.21 8.12 15.15
CA PHE A 162 -4.22 7.77 14.16
C PHE A 162 -4.61 6.29 14.26
N CYS A 163 -3.64 5.37 14.38
CA CYS A 163 -3.95 3.95 14.52
C CYS A 163 -4.72 3.64 15.81
N ARG A 164 -4.40 4.30 16.93
CA ARG A 164 -5.15 4.12 18.19
C ARG A 164 -6.57 4.65 18.08
N GLU A 165 -6.73 5.82 17.47
CA GLU A 165 -8.04 6.43 17.24
C GLU A 165 -8.92 5.53 16.37
N MET A 166 -8.37 4.95 15.27
CA MET A 166 -9.13 4.01 14.42
C MET A 166 -9.48 2.72 15.13
N GLU A 167 -8.59 2.16 15.94
CA GLU A 167 -8.93 0.97 16.73
C GLU A 167 -10.06 1.24 17.72
N GLN A 168 -10.05 2.39 18.39
CA GLN A 168 -11.13 2.76 19.30
C GLN A 168 -12.44 3.02 18.55
N HIS A 169 -12.37 3.71 17.40
CA HIS A 169 -13.55 4.09 16.65
C HIS A 169 -14.28 2.90 16.01
N TYR A 170 -13.51 1.92 15.52
CA TYR A 170 -14.03 0.72 14.84
C TYR A 170 -13.99 -0.54 15.70
N GLU A 171 -13.79 -0.40 17.01
CA GLU A 171 -13.70 -1.51 17.96
C GLU A 171 -12.69 -2.60 17.56
N LEU A 172 -11.59 -2.21 16.91
CA LEU A 172 -10.54 -3.12 16.47
C LEU A 172 -9.63 -3.50 17.63
N THR A 173 -8.98 -4.65 17.49
CA THR A 173 -8.02 -5.19 18.43
C THR A 173 -6.86 -4.22 18.65
N PRO A 174 -6.66 -3.74 19.89
CA PRO A 174 -5.56 -2.85 20.21
C PRO A 174 -4.21 -3.54 20.03
N THR A 175 -3.33 -3.00 19.18
CA THR A 175 -1.95 -3.53 19.05
C THR A 175 -0.97 -2.80 19.97
N THR A 176 0.16 -3.42 20.32
CA THR A 176 1.21 -2.74 21.08
C THR A 176 1.75 -1.53 20.30
N GLN A 177 2.18 -0.47 21.00
CA GLN A 177 2.67 0.77 20.39
C GLN A 177 3.73 0.48 19.32
N MET A 178 3.70 1.25 18.23
CA MET A 178 4.79 1.22 17.26
C MET A 178 6.10 1.53 17.97
N LYS A 179 7.01 0.56 18.02
CA LYS A 179 8.40 0.81 18.43
C LYS A 179 9.07 1.65 17.33
N ARG A 180 9.91 2.62 17.71
CA ARG A 180 10.81 3.30 16.75
C ARG A 180 11.69 2.22 16.11
N VAL A 181 11.33 1.73 14.94
CA VAL A 181 12.20 0.85 14.16
C VAL A 181 13.16 1.77 13.40
N THR A 182 14.43 1.71 13.75
CA THR A 182 15.47 2.42 13.01
C THR A 182 15.68 1.76 11.65
N TRP A 183 16.05 2.53 10.62
CA TRP A 183 16.27 2.01 9.25
C TRP A 183 17.23 0.80 9.17
N LYS A 184 18.15 0.67 10.15
CA LYS A 184 19.09 -0.47 10.27
C LYS A 184 18.42 -1.76 10.76
N GLU A 185 17.46 -1.65 11.69
CA GLU A 185 16.68 -2.78 12.19
C GLU A 185 15.73 -3.33 11.11
N GLN A 186 15.22 -2.45 10.24
CA GLN A 186 14.34 -2.81 9.12
C GLN A 186 15.03 -3.74 8.11
N GLN A 187 16.27 -3.42 7.69
CA GLN A 187 17.04 -4.28 6.79
C GLN A 187 17.40 -5.61 7.47
N SER A 188 17.63 -5.59 8.78
CA SER A 188 18.00 -6.78 9.55
C SER A 188 16.81 -7.74 9.74
N ALA A 189 15.60 -7.23 9.93
CA ALA A 189 14.37 -8.03 10.03
C ALA A 189 13.99 -8.68 8.70
N ASP A 190 14.02 -7.91 7.60
CA ASP A 190 13.74 -8.43 6.25
C ASP A 190 14.79 -9.48 5.82
N THR A 191 16.04 -9.37 6.31
CA THR A 191 17.10 -10.37 6.04
C THR A 191 16.93 -11.65 6.88
N LYS A 192 16.45 -11.53 8.13
CA LYS A 192 16.20 -12.67 9.03
C LYS A 192 15.03 -13.54 8.55
N ASP A 193 13.95 -12.90 8.10
CA ASP A 193 12.77 -13.59 7.59
C ASP A 193 13.10 -14.43 6.33
N VAL A 194 14.02 -13.90 5.50
CA VAL A 194 14.56 -14.61 4.32
C VAL A 194 15.48 -15.77 4.73
N THR A 195 16.38 -15.61 5.71
CA THR A 195 17.27 -16.70 6.13
C THR A 195 16.54 -17.84 6.84
N GLU A 196 15.51 -17.54 7.64
CA GLU A 196 14.65 -18.57 8.26
C GLU A 196 13.81 -19.31 7.20
N THR A 197 13.29 -18.60 6.20
CA THR A 197 12.58 -19.21 5.07
C THR A 197 13.49 -20.10 4.21
N ILE A 198 14.76 -19.71 4.00
CA ILE A 198 15.73 -20.52 3.25
C ILE A 198 16.15 -21.76 4.05
N ASN A 199 16.38 -21.61 5.37
CA ASN A 199 16.78 -22.73 6.22
C ASN A 199 15.66 -23.76 6.39
N SER A 200 14.41 -23.34 6.56
CA SER A 200 13.26 -24.25 6.61
C SER A 200 13.04 -25.02 5.30
N LYS A 201 13.28 -24.38 4.15
CA LYS A 201 13.25 -25.04 2.84
C LYS A 201 14.41 -26.02 2.64
N ARG A 202 15.62 -25.70 3.11
CA ARG A 202 16.78 -26.62 3.05
C ARG A 202 16.63 -27.85 3.93
N LEU A 203 16.01 -27.74 5.11
CA LEU A 203 15.74 -28.90 5.97
C LEU A 203 14.70 -29.85 5.34
N LYS A 204 13.70 -29.33 4.62
CA LYS A 204 12.70 -30.17 3.93
C LYS A 204 13.23 -30.93 2.72
N VAL A 205 14.32 -30.49 2.09
CA VAL A 205 14.92 -31.16 0.91
C VAL A 205 15.90 -32.28 1.31
N ARG A 206 16.27 -32.40 2.59
CA ARG A 206 17.19 -33.45 3.07
C ARG A 206 16.51 -34.73 3.55
N PHE A 207 15.19 -34.78 3.56
CA PHE A 207 14.41 -35.98 3.87
C PHE A 207 13.34 -36.17 2.78
N GLY A 208 13.74 -36.76 1.67
CA GLY A 208 12.90 -37.11 0.52
C GLY A 208 13.68 -38.00 -0.44
#